data_AF-A0A0G1ISX0-F1
#
_entry.id   AF-A0A0G1ISX0-F1
#
_cell.length_a   1.000
_cell.length_b   1.000
_cell.length_c   1.000
_cell.angle_alpha   90.00
_cell.angle_beta   90.00
_cell.angle_gamma   90.00
#
_symmetry.space_group_name_H-M   'P 1'
#
loop_
_entity.id
_entity.type
_entity.pdbx_description
1 polymer ?
#
loop_
_entity_poly.entity_id
_entity_poly.type
_entity_poly.pdbx_seq_one_letter_code
_entity_poly.pdbx_strand_id
1 'polypeptide(L)' 'QQEVVKFAETLERVCVETVENGKMTKDLARAVHQTDNPARKTWLSTEEFFDALEENLKNARA' A
#
# COMPACT_ATOMS: atom_id res chain seq x y z
N GLN A 1 13.80 0.45 22.41
CA GLN A 1 13.85 1.24 21.15
C GLN A 1 13.90 0.34 19.91
N GLN A 2 14.61 -0.81 19.92
CA GLN A 2 14.65 -1.75 18.79
C GLN A 2 13.28 -2.19 18.26
N GLU A 3 12.28 -2.43 19.12
CA GLU A 3 10.94 -2.88 18.68
C GLU A 3 10.17 -1.82 17.88
N VAL A 4 10.32 -0.53 18.21
CA VAL A 4 9.69 0.56 17.45
C VAL A 4 10.37 0.72 16.09
N VAL A 5 11.70 0.54 16.03
CA VAL A 5 12.46 0.56 14.78
C VAL A 5 12.00 -0.58 13.87
N LYS A 6 11.96 -1.82 14.38
CA LYS A 6 11.47 -2.98 13.61
C LYS A 6 10.04 -2.79 13.12
N PHE A 7 9.17 -2.19 13.94
CA PHE A 7 7.81 -1.86 13.53
C PHE A 7 7.79 -0.89 12.35
N ALA A 8 8.56 0.20 12.42
CA ALA A 8 8.63 1.20 11.35
C ALA A 8 9.18 0.58 10.05
N GLU A 9 10.27 -0.19 10.14
CA GLU A 9 10.86 -0.89 8.98
C GLU A 9 9.88 -1.89 8.35
N THR A 10 9.11 -2.60 9.19
CA THR A 10 8.08 -3.54 8.70
C THR A 10 6.94 -2.79 8.02
N LEU A 11 6.50 -1.67 8.59
CA LEU A 11 5.45 -0.84 8.00
C LEU A 11 5.88 -0.26 6.66
N GLU A 12 7.09 0.28 6.55
CA GLU A 12 7.64 0.79 5.29
C GLU A 12 7.68 -0.30 4.22
N ARG A 13 8.18 -1.49 4.57
CA ARG A 13 8.22 -2.63 3.66
C ARG A 13 6.83 -3.06 3.21
N VAL A 14 5.87 -3.16 4.13
CA VAL A 14 4.47 -3.52 3.81
C VAL A 14 3.84 -2.50 2.86
N CYS A 15 4.08 -1.20 3.05
CA CYS A 15 3.59 -0.17 2.14
C CYS A 15 4.13 -0.35 0.72
N VAL A 16 5.44 -0.60 0.58
CA VAL A 16 6.09 -0.84 -0.72
C VAL A 16 5.53 -2.09 -1.39
N GLU A 17 5.55 -3.23 -0.68
CA GLU A 17 5.06 -4.51 -1.20
C GLU A 17 3.58 -4.43 -1.62
N THR A 18 2.75 -3.66 -0.90
CA THR A 18 1.32 -3.49 -1.23
C THR A 18 1.16 -2.79 -2.58
N VAL A 19 1.93 -1.72 -2.83
CA VAL A 19 1.91 -0.99 -4.11
C VAL A 19 2.49 -1.85 -5.25
N GLU A 20 3.60 -2.56 -5.02
CA GLU A 20 4.22 -3.44 -6.01
C GLU A 20 3.30 -4.60 -6.42
N ASN A 21 2.42 -5.05 -5.52
CA ASN A 21 1.37 -6.03 -5.80
C ASN A 21 0.13 -5.43 -6.48
N GLY A 22 0.19 -4.18 -6.93
CA GLY A 22 -0.87 -3.52 -7.69
C GLY A 22 -2.00 -2.93 -6.85
N LYS A 23 -1.93 -3.01 -5.52
CA LYS A 23 -2.87 -2.33 -4.62
C LYS A 23 -2.32 -0.93 -4.32
N MET A 24 -2.83 0.09 -4.99
CA MET A 24 -2.31 1.47 -4.86
C MET A 24 -3.43 2.50 -4.94
N THR A 25 -3.17 3.72 -4.50
CA THR A 25 -4.11 4.85 -4.59
C THR A 25 -4.13 5.48 -5.99
N LYS A 26 -5.15 6.31 -6.26
CA LYS A 26 -5.41 6.86 -7.59
C LYS A 26 -4.23 7.66 -8.18
N ASP A 27 -3.52 8.40 -7.35
CA ASP A 27 -2.34 9.19 -7.72
C ASP A 27 -1.20 8.31 -8.27
N LEU A 28 -0.90 7.19 -7.61
CA LEU A 28 0.09 6.23 -8.10
C LEU A 28 -0.38 5.54 -9.39
N ALA A 29 -1.67 5.20 -9.49
CA ALA A 29 -2.22 4.63 -10.72
C ALA A 29 -2.16 5.62 -11.90
N ARG A 30 -2.34 6.93 -11.67
CA ARG A 30 -2.14 7.97 -12.69
C ARG A 30 -0.69 7.96 -13.20
N ALA A 31 0.28 7.86 -12.29
CA ALA A 31 1.70 7.82 -12.64
C ALA A 31 2.07 6.55 -13.44
N VAL A 32 1.61 5.38 -12.99
CA VAL A 32 1.88 4.09 -13.65
C VAL A 32 1.23 4.00 -15.03
N HIS A 33 -0.02 4.42 -15.15
CA HIS A 33 -0.79 4.34 -16.41
C HIS A 33 -0.67 5.58 -17.30
N GLN A 34 0.07 6.61 -16.88
CA GLN A 34 0.30 7.85 -17.61
C GLN A 34 -1.01 8.49 -18.10
N THR A 35 -2.01 8.55 -17.23
CA THR A 35 -3.35 9.08 -17.54
C THR A 35 -3.93 9.84 -16.36
N ASP A 36 -4.75 10.86 -16.63
CA ASP A 36 -5.46 11.60 -15.59
C ASP A 36 -6.66 10.85 -15.01
N ASN A 37 -7.19 9.88 -15.76
CA ASN A 37 -8.37 9.12 -15.37
C ASN A 37 -8.12 7.60 -15.47
N PRO A 38 -7.33 7.02 -14.54
CA PRO A 38 -7.09 5.58 -14.52
C PRO A 38 -8.39 4.81 -14.23
N ALA A 39 -8.54 3.64 -14.85
CA ALA A 39 -9.71 2.79 -14.68
C ALA A 39 -9.92 2.44 -13.20
N ARG A 40 -11.16 2.49 -12.69
CA ARG A 40 -11.47 2.29 -11.26
C ARG A 40 -10.90 0.99 -10.66
N LYS A 41 -10.72 -0.05 -11.48
CA LYS A 41 -10.15 -1.35 -11.09
C LYS A 41 -8.63 -1.35 -10.86
N THR A 42 -7.92 -0.29 -11.24
CA THR A 42 -6.45 -0.21 -11.15
C THR A 42 -5.96 0.54 -9.90
N TRP A 43 -6.89 0.95 -9.03
CA TRP A 43 -6.57 1.68 -7.81
C TRP A 43 -7.63 1.44 -6.73
N LEU A 44 -7.29 1.77 -5.49
CA LEU A 44 -8.10 1.64 -4.28
C LEU A 44 -8.44 3.03 -3.71
N SER A 45 -9.61 3.14 -3.09
CA SER A 45 -9.92 4.30 -2.24
C SER A 45 -8.94 4.37 -1.06
N THR A 46 -8.89 5.51 -0.38
CA THR A 46 -8.05 5.68 0.80
C THR A 46 -8.35 4.63 1.88
N GLU A 47 -9.63 4.33 2.10
CA GLU A 47 -10.08 3.33 3.07
C GLU A 47 -9.69 1.92 2.64
N GLU A 48 -9.96 1.55 1.38
CA GLU A 48 -9.60 0.24 0.82
C GLU A 48 -8.08 0.00 0.85
N PHE A 49 -7.28 1.04 0.65
CA PHE A 49 -5.82 0.94 0.74
C PHE A 49 -5.36 0.77 2.18
N PHE A 50 -5.95 1.49 3.14
CA PHE A 50 -5.64 1.29 4.55
C PHE A 50 -6.02 -0.10 5.05
N ASP A 51 -7.17 -0.64 4.62
CA ASP A 51 -7.58 -2.02 4.95
C ASP A 51 -6.55 -3.04 4.44
N ALA A 52 -6.05 -2.85 3.21
CA ALA A 52 -4.99 -3.70 2.65
C ALA A 52 -3.67 -3.60 3.43
N LEU A 53 -3.29 -2.40 3.86
CA LEU A 53 -2.10 -2.20 4.70
C LEU A 53 -2.27 -2.85 6.07
N GLU A 54 -3.43 -2.73 6.70
CA GLU A 54 -3.71 -3.35 7.98
C GLU A 54 -3.65 -4.89 7.90
N GLU A 55 -4.25 -5.49 6.88
CA GLU A 55 -4.19 -6.93 6.62
C GLU A 55 -2.74 -7.39 6.45
N ASN A 56 -1.98 -6.72 5.58
CA ASN A 56 -0.59 -7.08 5.29
C ASN A 56 0.34 -6.87 6.50
N LEU A 57 0.13 -5.80 7.27
CA LEU A 57 0.91 -5.52 8.47
C LEU A 57 0.65 -6.54 9.58
N LYS A 58 -0.61 -6.98 9.74
CA LYS A 58 -0.95 -8.08 10.67
C LYS A 58 -0.27 -9.37 10.24
N ASN A 59 -0.34 -9.73 8.96
CA ASN A 59 0.30 -10.94 8.43
C ASN A 59 1.83 -10.91 8.54
N ALA A 60 2.47 -9.75 8.32
CA ALA A 60 3.93 -9.61 8.40
C ALA A 60 4.48 -9.63 9.85
N ARG A 61 3.61 -9.44 10.85
CA ARG A 61 3.98 -9.39 12.28
C ARG A 61 3.41 -10.54 13.11
N ALA A 62 2.61 -11.41 12.51
CA ALA A 62 2.11 -12.65 13.11
C ALA A 62 3.20 -13.73 13.14
#